data_AF-A0A351ZXF8-F1
#
_entry.id   AF-A0A351ZXF8-F1
#
_cell.length_a   1.000
_cell.length_b   1.000
_cell.length_c   1.000
_cell.angle_alpha   90.00
_cell.angle_beta   90.00
_cell.angle_gamma   90.00
#
_symmetry.space_group_name_H-M   'P 1'
#
loop_
_entity.id
_entity.type
_entity.pdbx_description
1 polymer ?
#
loop_
_entity_poly.entity_id
_entity_poly.type
_entity_poly.pdbx_seq_one_letter_code
_entity_poly.pdbx_strand_id
1 'polypeptide(L)' 'MIERLYAALPAKVEAARGLLNRPLTLAEKVLYAHMAELPSAPHQRGKAYVDFNPDRVAMQDATAQMAL' A
#
# COMPACT_ATOMS: atom_id res chain seq x y z
N MET A 1 15.26 -2.02 -7.37
CA MET A 1 13.89 -1.51 -7.18
C MET A 1 13.08 -2.42 -6.26
N ILE A 2 12.81 -3.67 -6.66
CA ILE A 2 12.03 -4.62 -5.85
C ILE A 2 12.74 -5.11 -4.58
N GLU A 3 14.07 -5.27 -4.61
CA GLU A 3 14.86 -5.66 -3.43
C GLU A 3 14.76 -4.65 -2.29
N ARG A 4 14.78 -3.35 -2.61
CA ARG A 4 14.62 -2.27 -1.62
C ARG A 4 13.25 -2.30 -0.97
N LEU A 5 12.20 -2.60 -1.75
CA LEU A 5 10.84 -2.76 -1.23
C LEU A 5 10.78 -3.90 -0.22
N TYR A 6 11.27 -5.09 -0.60
CA TYR A 6 11.27 -6.26 0.28
C TYR A 6 12.16 -6.06 1.52
N ALA A 7 13.27 -5.34 1.40
CA ALA A 7 14.11 -4.98 2.54
C ALA A 7 13.39 -4.05 3.53
N ALA A 8 12.56 -3.13 3.05
CA ALA A 8 11.78 -2.21 3.89
C ALA A 8 10.46 -2.82 4.42
N LEU A 9 9.98 -3.90 3.80
CA LEU A 9 8.68 -4.49 4.08
C LEU A 9 8.47 -4.89 5.56
N PRO A 10 9.43 -5.54 6.25
CA PRO A 10 9.24 -5.94 7.64
C PRO A 10 8.97 -4.75 8.57
N ALA A 11 9.74 -3.67 8.44
CA ALA A 11 9.59 -2.47 9.26
C ALA A 11 8.22 -1.80 9.05
N LYS A 12 7.77 -1.71 7.78
CA LYS A 12 6.46 -1.14 7.46
C LYS A 12 5.30 -2.00 7.97
N VAL A 13 5.41 -3.32 7.87
CA VAL A 13 4.39 -4.25 8.38
C VAL A 13 4.28 -4.18 9.91
N GLU A 14 5.40 -4.06 10.62
CA GLU A 14 5.38 -3.94 12.08
C GLU A 14 4.83 -2.59 12.53
N ALA A 15 5.13 -1.49 11.83
CA ALA A 15 4.51 -0.21 12.09
C ALA A 15 2.98 -0.25 11.90
N ALA A 16 2.51 -0.87 10.82
CA ALA A 16 1.08 -1.06 10.57
C ALA A 16 0.40 -1.97 11.61
N ARG A 17 1.09 -3.02 12.07
CA ARG A 17 0.59 -3.92 13.13
C ARG A 17 0.42 -3.16 14.44
N GLY A 18 1.38 -2.32 14.80
CA GLY A 18 1.30 -1.45 15.98
C GLY A 18 0.12 -0.49 15.91
N LEU A 19 -0.11 0.14 14.74
CA LEU A 19 -1.22 1.05 14.53
C LEU A 19 -2.59 0.36 14.66
N LEU A 20 -2.75 -0.83 14.06
CA LEU A 20 -4.03 -1.55 14.01
C LEU A 20 -4.31 -2.40 15.25
N ASN A 21 -3.27 -2.71 16.03
CA ASN A 21 -3.30 -3.53 17.23
C ASN A 21 -4.05 -4.87 17.05
N ARG A 22 -3.86 -5.52 15.89
CA ARG A 22 -4.42 -6.85 15.57
C ARG A 22 -3.62 -7.53 14.46
N PRO A 23 -3.80 -8.85 14.25
CA PRO A 23 -3.21 -9.53 13.09
C PRO A 23 -3.66 -8.89 11.76
N LEU A 24 -2.72 -8.81 10.82
CA LEU A 24 -2.92 -8.25 9.49
C LEU A 24 -3.12 -9.35 8.45
N THR A 25 -4.10 -9.16 7.56
CA THR A 25 -4.23 -9.99 6.36
C THR A 25 -3.08 -9.71 5.38
N LEU A 26 -2.86 -10.59 4.41
CA LEU A 26 -1.86 -10.35 3.37
C LEU A 26 -2.13 -9.05 2.60
N ALA A 27 -3.39 -8.79 2.25
CA ALA A 27 -3.79 -7.57 1.57
C ALA A 27 -3.48 -6.33 2.43
N GLU A 28 -3.72 -6.37 3.74
CA GLU A 28 -3.36 -5.25 4.63
C GLU A 28 -1.86 -5.01 4.67
N LYS A 29 -1.06 -6.07 4.75
CA LYS A 29 0.40 -5.93 4.73
C LYS A 29 0.89 -5.25 3.46
N VAL A 30 0.35 -5.63 2.29
CA VAL A 30 0.69 -5.01 1.01
C VAL A 30 0.22 -3.55 0.98
N LEU A 31 -1.05 -3.27 1.29
CA LEU A 31 -1.60 -1.93 1.20
C LEU A 31 -0.88 -0.95 2.15
N TYR A 32 -0.69 -1.30 3.42
CA TYR A 32 0.03 -0.44 4.38
C TYR A 32 1.51 -0.26 4.02
N ALA A 33 2.15 -1.26 3.41
CA ALA A 33 3.53 -1.12 2.96
C ALA A 33 3.70 -0.14 1.78
N HIS A 34 2.65 0.08 0.98
CA HIS A 34 2.69 0.95 -0.20
C HIS A 34 1.94 2.27 0.02
N MET A 35 1.63 2.66 1.25
CA MET A 35 1.15 4.02 1.54
C MET A 35 2.30 5.03 1.39
N ALA A 36 1.96 6.25 1.01
CA ALA A 36 2.93 7.36 1.00
C ALA A 36 3.44 7.67 2.41
N GLU A 37 2.53 7.70 3.38
CA GLU A 37 2.81 7.92 4.79
C GLU A 37 1.98 6.97 5.65
N LEU A 38 2.50 6.61 6.83
CA LEU A 38 1.71 5.84 7.79
C LEU A 38 0.67 6.76 8.42
N PRO A 39 -0.63 6.42 8.39
CA PRO A 39 -1.65 7.28 8.95
C PRO A 39 -1.56 7.33 10.48
N SER A 40 -1.97 8.45 11.06
CA SER A 40 -2.02 8.63 12.53
C SER A 40 -3.12 7.78 13.19
N ALA A 41 -4.12 7.36 12.42
CA ALA A 41 -5.21 6.50 12.87
C ALA A 41 -5.53 5.41 11.83
N PRO A 42 -6.04 4.25 12.25
CA PRO A 42 -6.45 3.20 11.33
C PRO A 42 -7.52 3.65 10.33
N HIS A 43 -7.32 3.34 9.06
CA HIS A 43 -8.33 3.57 8.04
C HIS A 43 -9.53 2.64 8.21
N GLN A 44 -10.74 3.19 8.04
CA GLN A 44 -11.96 2.38 8.05
C GLN A 44 -12.13 1.63 6.72
N ARG A 45 -12.15 0.30 6.80
CA ARG A 45 -12.38 -0.58 5.65
C ARG A 45 -13.68 -0.23 4.93
N GLY A 46 -13.62 -0.12 3.60
CA GLY A 46 -14.75 0.18 2.74
C GLY A 46 -15.27 1.62 2.82
N LYS A 47 -14.61 2.51 3.58
CA LYS A 47 -15.01 3.91 3.70
C LYS A 47 -13.87 4.90 3.48
N ALA A 48 -12.66 4.56 3.90
CA ALA A 48 -11.51 5.43 3.72
C ALA A 48 -11.00 5.38 2.28
N TYR A 49 -10.75 6.56 1.71
CA TYR A 49 -9.87 6.72 0.56
C TYR A 49 -8.42 6.83 1.07
N VAL A 50 -7.49 6.21 0.37
CA VAL A 50 -6.09 6.10 0.80
C VAL A 50 -5.18 6.33 -0.39
N ASP A 51 -4.17 7.18 -0.20
CA ASP A 51 -3.14 7.44 -1.19
C ASP A 51 -2.04 6.36 -1.11
N PHE A 52 -1.97 5.56 -2.16
CA PHE A 52 -0.94 4.55 -2.34
C PHE A 52 0.11 5.01 -3.35
N ASN A 53 1.30 4.46 -3.24
CA ASN A 53 2.40 4.57 -4.19
C ASN A 53 2.56 3.24 -4.93
N PRO A 54 1.86 3.01 -6.05
CA PRO A 54 2.02 1.80 -6.85
C PRO A 54 3.45 1.72 -7.41
N ASP A 55 4.05 0.53 -7.38
CA ASP A 55 5.40 0.35 -7.94
C ASP A 55 5.41 0.36 -9.46
N ARG A 56 4.30 0.02 -10.11
CA ARG A 56 4.18 -0.04 -11.57
C ARG A 56 2.76 0.23 -12.04
N VAL A 57 2.66 0.77 -13.24
CA VAL A 57 1.41 0.90 -14.00
C VAL A 57 1.59 0.14 -15.31
N ALA A 58 0.59 -0.68 -15.66
CA ALA A 58 0.50 -1.31 -16.96
C ALA A 58 -0.75 -0.77 -17.66
N MET A 59 -0.60 -0.37 -18.92
CA MET A 59 -1.70 0.18 -19.73
C MET A 59 -1.97 -0.75 -20.90
N GLN A 60 -3.24 -0.93 -21.23
CA GLN A 60 -3.67 -1.68 -22.41
C GLN A 60 -3.90 -0.72 -23.57
N ASP A 61 -3.60 -1.13 -24.79
CA ASP A 61 -3.73 -0.32 -26.03
C ASP A 61 -5.05 0.47 -26.13
N ALA A 62 -6.18 -0.16 -25.81
CA ALA A 62 -7.51 0.45 -25.86
C ALA A 62 -7.74 1.56 -24.82
N THR A 63 -6.98 1.60 -23.72
CA THR A 63 -7.14 2.60 -22.65
C THR A 63 -5.94 3.53 -22.49
N ALA A 64 -4.77 3.13 -22.99
CA ALA A 64 -3.54 3.91 -22.94
C ALA A 64 -3.65 5.22 -23.73
N GLN A 65 -4.42 5.23 -24.82
CA GLN A 65 -4.58 6.40 -25.69
C GLN A 65 -5.15 7.64 -24.98
N MET A 66 -6.00 7.45 -23.96
CA MET A 66 -6.58 8.55 -23.17
C MET A 66 -5.79 8.87 -21.90
N ALA A 67 -4.76 8.07 -21.59
CA ALA A 67 -3.99 8.17 -20.34
C ALA A 67 -2.58 8.79 -20.54
N LEU A 68 -2.05 8.78 -21.77
CA LEU A 68 -0.81 9.46 -22.17
C LEU A 68 -1.05 10.95 -22.43
#